data_AF-A0A673GWE0-F1
#
_entry.id   AF-A0A673GWE0-F1
#
_cell.length_a   1.000
_cell.length_b   1.000
_cell.length_c   1.000
_cell.angle_alpha   90.00
_cell.angle_beta   90.00
_cell.angle_gamma   90.00
#
_symmetry.space_group_name_H-M   'P 1'
#
loop_
_entity.id
_entity.type
_entity.pdbx_description
1 polymer ?
#
loop_
_entity_poly.entity_id
_entity_poly.type
_entity_poly.pdbx_seq_one_letter_code
_entity_poly.pdbx_strand_id
1 'polypeptide(L)'
;MTVRKGKKLTISIQEHMAIDVCPGPIRPIRQISAYFPRLSPTAEPISPNPASPLALSPGVGASGGTSASLLSPLQAGARGGGGTLSAASSIETSVDICSSDSDDSTALGTLEFELRYERATSSLHCTIIRAKGLKPMDFNGLADPYVKLHLLPGACKANKLKTKTVRNSLNPVWNETLTYIGITEEDMLRKTLRLSVCDEDKLTHNEFIGESRVALRRVKPDQTKRFYICLEHPPPVRHTYLLLEERGRLLLSLQFLTPPAEGEEGRRGGLYVGVLRCAHLAAMDVNGFSDPYVKIYLKPDVKKKSKHKTAVIKKTLNPEFNEEFFYEISLSELVHKTLEVTVWDYDLGRSNDFIGGVCLSCHVQGDALRHWMDCLRNKGQRVERWHILANELPQTTCHD
;
A
#
# COMPACT_ATOMS: atom_id res chain seq x y z
N MET A 1 61.30 35.48 -36.78
CA MET A 1 61.59 34.83 -35.48
C MET A 1 60.46 33.88 -35.14
N THR A 2 60.76 32.59 -35.07
CA THR A 2 59.86 31.46 -34.92
C THR A 2 60.00 30.86 -33.52
N VAL A 3 58.89 30.67 -32.80
CA VAL A 3 58.83 29.85 -31.57
C VAL A 3 57.47 29.11 -31.58
N ARG A 4 57.39 27.92 -32.19
CA ARG A 4 57.56 26.55 -31.63
C ARG A 4 56.38 26.06 -30.78
N LYS A 5 55.61 25.16 -31.42
CA LYS A 5 54.58 24.26 -30.87
C LYS A 5 55.14 23.41 -29.70
N GLY A 6 54.40 23.36 -28.59
CA GLY A 6 54.60 22.40 -27.51
C GLY A 6 54.09 21.00 -27.89
N LYS A 7 54.90 19.99 -27.61
CA LYS A 7 54.76 18.59 -28.01
C LYS A 7 53.75 17.82 -27.14
N LYS A 8 53.05 16.88 -27.78
CA LYS A 8 52.43 15.69 -27.17
C LYS A 8 53.49 14.87 -26.43
N LEU A 9 53.20 14.47 -25.19
CA LEU A 9 53.92 13.41 -24.49
C LEU A 9 53.08 12.13 -24.55
N THR A 10 53.57 11.17 -25.32
CA THR A 10 53.17 9.77 -25.32
C THR A 10 53.84 9.11 -24.13
N ILE A 11 53.08 8.48 -23.23
CA ILE A 11 53.63 7.60 -22.19
C ILE A 11 53.23 6.17 -22.54
N SER A 12 54.26 5.37 -22.81
CA SER A 12 54.21 3.95 -23.12
C SER A 12 53.98 3.12 -21.86
N ILE A 13 53.26 2.02 -22.04
CA ILE A 13 52.90 1.00 -21.06
C ILE A 13 54.17 0.37 -20.47
N GLN A 14 54.20 0.22 -19.15
CA GLN A 14 55.11 -0.68 -18.46
C GLN A 14 54.29 -1.64 -17.60
N GLU A 15 54.56 -2.93 -17.81
CA GLU A 15 53.88 -4.10 -17.29
C GLU A 15 53.89 -4.13 -15.76
N HIS A 16 52.73 -4.26 -15.13
CA HIS A 16 52.63 -4.62 -13.72
C HIS A 16 52.59 -6.15 -13.59
N MET A 17 53.51 -6.63 -12.77
CA MET A 17 53.78 -8.03 -12.46
C MET A 17 52.51 -8.78 -12.03
N ALA A 18 52.25 -9.92 -12.66
CA ALA A 18 51.29 -10.90 -12.18
C ALA A 18 51.83 -11.53 -10.89
N ILE A 19 51.05 -11.46 -9.81
CA ILE A 19 51.30 -12.25 -8.61
C ILE A 19 50.73 -13.64 -8.92
N ASP A 20 51.63 -14.61 -9.06
CA ASP A 20 51.30 -16.01 -9.22
C ASP A 20 50.82 -16.56 -7.87
N VAL A 21 49.51 -16.68 -7.69
CA VAL A 21 48.91 -17.29 -6.50
C VAL A 21 48.44 -18.67 -6.90
N CYS A 22 49.27 -19.70 -6.64
CA CYS A 22 48.91 -21.09 -6.83
C CYS A 22 47.62 -21.41 -6.03
N PRO A 23 46.49 -21.75 -6.67
CA PRO A 23 45.33 -22.22 -5.93
C PRO A 23 45.60 -23.65 -5.46
N GLY A 24 45.87 -23.81 -4.16
CA GLY A 24 45.83 -25.13 -3.53
C GLY A 24 44.45 -25.77 -3.67
N PRO A 25 44.33 -27.11 -3.53
CA PRO A 25 43.07 -27.81 -3.76
C PRO A 25 41.96 -27.32 -2.83
N ILE A 26 40.84 -26.90 -3.43
CA ILE A 26 39.63 -26.45 -2.75
C ILE A 26 39.07 -27.63 -1.94
N ARG A 27 39.11 -27.53 -0.60
CA ARG A 27 38.44 -28.50 0.27
C ARG A 27 36.93 -28.23 0.25
N PRO A 28 36.06 -29.27 0.22
CA PRO A 28 34.63 -29.08 0.24
C PRO A 28 34.16 -28.31 1.48
N ILE A 29 33.33 -27.30 1.28
CA ILE A 29 32.66 -26.55 2.35
C ILE A 29 31.67 -27.51 3.04
N ARG A 30 31.81 -27.70 4.36
CA ARG A 30 30.90 -28.55 5.14
C ARG A 30 29.49 -27.94 5.14
N GLN A 31 28.48 -28.73 4.79
CA GLN A 31 27.08 -28.29 4.87
C GLN A 31 26.67 -28.05 6.34
N ILE A 32 25.78 -27.08 6.54
CA ILE A 32 25.25 -26.64 7.86
C ILE A 32 24.67 -27.82 8.67
N SER A 33 24.22 -28.89 7.99
CA SER A 33 23.72 -30.12 8.61
C SER A 33 24.75 -30.89 9.45
N ALA A 34 26.05 -30.55 9.38
CA ALA A 34 27.09 -31.16 10.21
C ALA A 34 27.13 -30.61 11.65
N TYR A 35 26.38 -29.54 11.95
CA TYR A 35 26.32 -28.93 13.28
C TYR A 35 25.07 -29.30 14.09
N PHE A 36 24.18 -30.13 13.53
CA PHE A 36 23.00 -30.64 14.25
C PHE A 36 23.23 -32.08 14.72
N PRO A 37 23.00 -32.42 16.00
CA PRO A 37 23.06 -33.79 16.49
C PRO A 37 22.06 -34.67 15.73
N ARG A 38 22.55 -35.70 15.05
CA ARG A 38 21.71 -36.74 14.42
C ARG A 38 21.25 -37.70 15.52
N LEU A 39 19.96 -37.67 15.86
CA LEU A 39 19.32 -38.77 16.56
C LEU A 39 19.06 -39.89 15.53
N SER A 40 19.67 -41.04 15.75
CA SER A 40 19.50 -42.25 14.93
C SER A 40 18.12 -42.87 15.18
N PRO A 41 17.42 -43.37 14.15
CA PRO A 41 16.17 -44.09 14.31
C PRO A 41 16.43 -45.60 14.40
N THR A 42 15.96 -46.25 15.46
CA THR A 42 15.81 -47.72 15.44
C THR A 42 14.62 -48.18 16.29
N ALA A 43 13.80 -49.02 15.65
CA ALA A 43 12.83 -49.97 16.18
C ALA A 43 11.40 -49.49 16.53
N GLU A 44 10.49 -49.74 15.58
CA GLU A 44 9.12 -50.24 15.82
C GLU A 44 9.14 -51.79 15.91
N PRO A 45 8.05 -52.53 16.24
CA PRO A 45 6.71 -52.14 16.75
C PRO A 45 6.26 -52.96 17.99
N ILE A 46 5.05 -52.70 18.54
CA ILE A 46 4.00 -53.69 18.93
C ILE A 46 2.83 -52.94 19.65
N SER A 47 1.62 -53.13 19.12
CA SER A 47 0.29 -52.83 19.74
C SER A 47 -0.17 -54.02 20.61
N PRO A 48 -1.08 -53.92 21.62
CA PRO A 48 -2.48 -53.45 21.41
C PRO A 48 -3.21 -52.74 22.60
N ASN A 49 -4.37 -52.16 22.24
CA ASN A 49 -5.54 -51.66 23.02
C ASN A 49 -5.98 -52.51 24.26
N PRO A 50 -7.02 -52.14 25.06
CA PRO A 50 -7.79 -50.88 25.24
C PRO A 50 -8.09 -50.51 26.73
N ALA A 51 -8.95 -49.48 26.94
CA ALA A 51 -9.94 -49.31 28.03
C ALA A 51 -9.79 -48.11 29.00
N SER A 52 -10.91 -47.39 29.14
CA SER A 52 -11.23 -46.33 30.11
C SER A 52 -11.15 -46.80 31.58
N PRO A 53 -11.17 -45.86 32.55
CA PRO A 53 -12.29 -45.91 33.49
C PRO A 53 -12.85 -44.56 33.96
N LEU A 54 -14.03 -44.72 34.57
CA LEU A 54 -14.96 -43.77 35.17
C LEU A 54 -14.49 -43.16 36.49
N ALA A 55 -15.07 -41.98 36.76
CA ALA A 55 -15.59 -41.41 38.00
C ALA A 55 -15.17 -41.95 39.38
N LEU A 56 -14.90 -41.03 40.31
CA LEU A 56 -15.28 -41.12 41.73
C LEU A 56 -15.27 -39.73 42.39
N SER A 57 -16.40 -39.40 43.03
CA SER A 57 -16.61 -38.25 43.94
C SER A 57 -15.74 -38.35 45.21
N PRO A 58 -15.76 -37.33 46.09
CA PRO A 58 -16.65 -37.46 47.26
C PRO A 58 -17.32 -36.16 47.77
N GLY A 59 -18.46 -36.30 48.44
CA GLY A 59 -19.00 -35.34 49.44
C GLY A 59 -18.16 -35.39 50.73
N VAL A 60 -18.37 -34.64 51.82
CA VAL A 60 -19.52 -34.00 52.47
C VAL A 60 -18.93 -33.01 53.50
N GLY A 61 -19.63 -31.93 53.88
CA GLY A 61 -19.33 -31.23 55.14
C GLY A 61 -19.93 -29.83 55.28
N ALA A 62 -21.00 -29.72 56.07
CA ALA A 62 -21.83 -28.53 56.29
C ALA A 62 -21.26 -27.55 57.34
N SER A 63 -21.71 -26.28 57.32
CA SER A 63 -22.39 -25.61 58.47
C SER A 63 -22.61 -24.10 58.28
N GLY A 64 -23.85 -23.66 58.61
CA GLY A 64 -24.29 -22.36 59.15
C GLY A 64 -24.08 -21.08 58.31
N GLY A 65 -25.04 -20.17 58.11
CA GLY A 65 -26.35 -19.92 58.71
C GLY A 65 -26.64 -18.41 58.62
N THR A 66 -27.94 -18.04 58.67
CA THR A 66 -28.50 -16.67 58.78
C THR A 66 -28.49 -15.83 57.47
N SER A 67 -29.53 -15.10 57.05
CA SER A 67 -30.85 -14.78 57.60
C SER A 67 -31.77 -14.34 56.45
N ALA A 68 -33.06 -14.62 56.59
CA ALA A 68 -34.13 -14.34 55.63
C ALA A 68 -34.93 -13.09 56.02
N SER A 69 -35.38 -12.36 55.00
CA SER A 69 -36.73 -11.82 54.79
C SER A 69 -37.47 -11.07 55.91
N LEU A 70 -37.94 -9.86 55.60
CA LEU A 70 -39.12 -9.25 56.21
C LEU A 70 -40.17 -8.87 55.15
N LEU A 71 -41.42 -9.23 55.49
CA LEU A 71 -42.68 -9.16 54.74
C LEU A 71 -43.36 -7.79 54.85
N SER A 72 -44.29 -7.49 53.93
CA SER A 72 -45.67 -6.97 54.21
C SER A 72 -46.48 -6.67 52.94
N PRO A 73 -47.85 -6.58 52.99
CA PRO A 73 -48.71 -7.39 52.12
C PRO A 73 -49.78 -6.65 51.25
N LEU A 74 -50.40 -7.47 50.38
CA LEU A 74 -51.76 -7.45 49.78
C LEU A 74 -52.68 -6.23 49.95
N GLN A 75 -53.26 -5.76 48.83
CA GLN A 75 -54.69 -5.46 48.77
C GLN A 75 -55.30 -5.73 47.38
N ALA A 76 -56.46 -6.39 47.39
CA ALA A 76 -57.23 -6.85 46.25
C ALA A 76 -58.19 -5.77 45.70
N GLY A 77 -58.49 -5.86 44.40
CA GLY A 77 -59.54 -5.09 43.73
C GLY A 77 -59.88 -5.69 42.38
N ALA A 78 -60.89 -6.56 42.37
CA ALA A 78 -61.41 -7.26 41.20
C ALA A 78 -62.10 -6.33 40.19
N ARG A 79 -62.10 -6.70 38.89
CA ARG A 79 -63.32 -6.96 38.08
C ARG A 79 -63.00 -7.20 36.60
N GLY A 80 -63.50 -8.36 36.12
CA GLY A 80 -64.04 -8.61 34.77
C GLY A 80 -63.02 -8.65 33.62
N GLY A 81 -62.96 -9.65 32.76
CA GLY A 81 -63.85 -10.76 32.46
C GLY A 81 -63.67 -11.08 30.97
N GLY A 82 -63.42 -12.35 30.62
CA GLY A 82 -63.41 -12.82 29.23
C GLY A 82 -62.30 -13.82 28.88
N GLY A 83 -62.35 -15.05 29.41
CA GLY A 83 -61.81 -16.23 28.71
C GLY A 83 -62.73 -16.57 27.52
N THR A 84 -62.26 -16.92 26.32
CA THR A 84 -61.51 -18.14 25.90
C THR A 84 -62.35 -19.42 26.18
N LEU A 85 -62.52 -20.44 25.32
CA LEU A 85 -61.61 -21.15 24.40
C LEU A 85 -62.41 -22.05 23.44
N SER A 86 -61.82 -22.35 22.27
CA SER A 86 -61.57 -23.74 21.83
C SER A 86 -60.16 -23.75 21.23
N ALA A 87 -59.17 -24.34 21.92
CA ALA A 87 -58.67 -25.71 21.72
C ALA A 87 -58.05 -25.88 20.31
N ALA A 88 -56.81 -26.33 20.10
CA ALA A 88 -55.84 -27.00 20.96
C ALA A 88 -54.45 -26.96 20.27
N SER A 89 -53.42 -27.22 21.10
CA SER A 89 -52.17 -27.93 20.79
C SER A 89 -51.28 -27.43 19.63
N SER A 90 -50.10 -26.91 19.95
CA SER A 90 -48.87 -27.72 20.07
C SER A 90 -47.62 -26.85 20.14
N ILE A 91 -46.67 -27.34 20.92
CA ILE A 91 -45.35 -26.80 21.22
C ILE A 91 -44.51 -26.59 19.96
N GLU A 92 -43.86 -25.43 19.84
CA GLU A 92 -42.46 -25.36 19.42
C GLU A 92 -41.78 -24.12 20.01
N THR A 93 -40.74 -24.37 20.78
CA THR A 93 -39.88 -23.37 21.43
C THR A 93 -38.84 -22.91 20.43
N SER A 94 -39.11 -21.84 19.69
CA SER A 94 -38.07 -21.07 18.98
C SER A 94 -38.08 -19.65 19.54
N VAL A 95 -37.17 -19.39 20.48
CA VAL A 95 -36.89 -18.04 20.92
C VAL A 95 -36.18 -17.34 19.77
N ASP A 96 -36.93 -16.53 19.02
CA ASP A 96 -36.37 -15.56 18.08
C ASP A 96 -35.53 -14.54 18.87
N ILE A 97 -34.24 -14.83 19.02
CA ILE A 97 -33.25 -13.82 19.40
C ILE A 97 -32.86 -13.11 18.10
N CYS A 98 -33.72 -12.20 17.66
CA CYS A 98 -33.32 -11.13 16.76
C CYS A 98 -32.39 -10.18 17.55
N SER A 99 -31.13 -10.57 17.76
CA SER A 99 -30.08 -9.67 18.22
C SER A 99 -29.64 -8.82 17.03
N SER A 100 -30.51 -7.89 16.64
CA SER A 100 -30.19 -6.80 15.72
C SER A 100 -30.01 -5.51 16.52
N ASP A 101 -29.11 -5.54 17.51
CA ASP A 101 -28.51 -4.31 18.05
C ASP A 101 -27.42 -3.88 17.08
N SER A 102 -27.87 -3.24 16.00
CA SER A 102 -27.01 -2.53 15.07
C SER A 102 -26.49 -1.29 15.78
N ASP A 103 -25.32 -1.43 16.40
CA ASP A 103 -24.50 -0.43 17.09
C ASP A 103 -23.96 0.67 16.12
N ASP A 104 -24.76 1.06 15.11
CA ASP A 104 -24.38 1.98 14.02
C ASP A 104 -24.46 3.47 14.44
N SER A 105 -24.57 3.73 15.75
CA SER A 105 -24.71 5.08 16.31
C SER A 105 -23.71 5.44 17.41
N THR A 106 -22.80 4.53 17.79
CA THR A 106 -21.82 4.80 18.84
C THR A 106 -20.71 5.71 18.31
N ALA A 107 -20.58 6.91 18.87
CA ALA A 107 -19.50 7.83 18.54
C ALA A 107 -18.13 7.16 18.76
N LEU A 108 -17.29 7.11 17.72
CA LEU A 108 -15.97 6.44 17.73
C LEU A 108 -14.90 7.20 18.54
N GLY A 109 -15.25 8.36 19.07
CA GLY A 109 -14.38 9.26 19.81
C GLY A 109 -13.91 10.46 18.99
N THR A 110 -13.05 11.27 19.60
CA THR A 110 -12.48 12.48 18.99
C THR A 110 -10.97 12.43 19.02
N LEU A 111 -10.31 12.97 17.98
CA LEU A 111 -8.86 13.06 17.86
C LEU A 111 -8.44 14.53 17.79
N GLU A 112 -7.41 14.87 18.57
CA GLU A 112 -6.80 16.19 18.62
C GLU A 112 -5.34 16.12 18.18
N PHE A 113 -4.98 16.97 17.21
CA PHE A 113 -3.65 16.99 16.62
C PHE A 113 -3.32 18.36 15.99
N GLU A 114 -2.05 18.59 15.74
CA GLU A 114 -1.53 19.80 15.11
C GLU A 114 -0.71 19.45 13.88
N LEU A 115 -0.86 20.26 12.81
CA LEU A 115 -0.07 20.16 11.59
C LEU A 115 0.71 21.44 11.38
N ARG A 116 2.00 21.32 11.07
CA ARG A 116 2.87 22.44 10.68
C ARG A 116 3.71 22.02 9.48
N TYR A 117 3.56 22.75 8.38
CA TYR A 117 4.42 22.60 7.21
C TYR A 117 5.54 23.63 7.27
N GLU A 118 6.78 23.17 7.40
CA GLU A 118 7.96 24.03 7.35
C GLU A 118 8.52 24.05 5.92
N ARG A 119 8.40 25.21 5.27
CA ARG A 119 8.79 25.35 3.86
C ARG A 119 10.29 25.20 3.67
N ALA A 120 11.09 25.76 4.59
CA ALA A 120 12.55 25.78 4.49
C ALA A 120 13.17 24.37 4.45
N THR A 121 12.57 23.42 5.17
CA THR A 121 13.04 22.04 5.26
C THR A 121 12.19 21.06 4.44
N SER A 122 11.14 21.56 3.77
CA SER A 122 10.13 20.74 3.08
C SER A 122 9.60 19.63 3.98
N SER A 123 9.28 19.96 5.23
CA SER A 123 8.88 18.97 6.23
C SER A 123 7.48 19.24 6.76
N LEU A 124 6.70 18.18 6.91
CA LEU A 124 5.37 18.23 7.51
C LEU A 124 5.42 17.58 8.89
N HIS A 125 5.37 18.40 9.93
CA HIS A 125 5.26 17.95 11.31
C HIS A 125 3.80 17.69 11.66
N CYS A 126 3.53 16.49 12.14
CA CYS A 126 2.22 16.04 12.59
C CYS A 126 2.31 15.70 14.08
N THR A 127 1.87 16.60 14.94
CA THR A 127 1.85 16.38 16.40
C THR A 127 0.53 15.79 16.82
N ILE A 128 0.53 14.53 17.20
CA ILE A 128 -0.64 13.81 17.70
C ILE A 128 -0.73 14.03 19.22
N ILE A 129 -1.77 14.74 19.66
CA ILE A 129 -1.87 15.21 21.04
C ILE A 129 -2.59 14.15 21.89
N ARG A 130 -3.87 13.91 21.60
CA ARG A 130 -4.72 13.00 22.39
C ARG A 130 -5.96 12.57 21.62
N ALA A 131 -6.59 11.51 22.10
CA ALA A 131 -7.97 11.19 21.75
C ALA A 131 -8.84 11.18 23.01
N LYS A 132 -10.16 11.32 22.83
CA LYS A 132 -11.15 11.25 23.91
C LYS A 132 -12.35 10.42 23.51
N GLY A 133 -12.84 9.62 24.45
CA GLY A 133 -14.05 8.81 24.30
C GLY A 133 -13.94 7.81 23.15
N LEU A 134 -12.78 7.16 22.99
CA LEU A 134 -12.62 6.10 22.00
C LEU A 134 -13.59 4.94 22.29
N LYS A 135 -14.00 4.24 21.23
CA LYS A 135 -14.79 3.02 21.36
C LYS A 135 -13.97 1.94 22.11
N PRO A 136 -14.52 1.28 23.14
CA PRO A 136 -13.93 0.09 23.73
C PRO A 136 -13.83 -1.03 22.71
N MET A 137 -12.67 -1.67 22.64
CA MET A 137 -12.39 -2.75 21.67
C MET A 137 -11.97 -4.04 22.40
N ASP A 138 -11.36 -3.91 23.57
CA ASP A 138 -10.96 -5.03 24.42
C ASP A 138 -12.10 -5.55 25.30
N PHE A 139 -12.05 -6.83 25.67
CA PHE A 139 -12.96 -7.46 26.64
C PHE A 139 -12.96 -6.81 28.03
N ASN A 140 -11.89 -6.07 28.37
CA ASN A 140 -11.80 -5.32 29.62
C ASN A 140 -12.56 -3.99 29.59
N GLY A 141 -13.22 -3.65 28.48
CA GLY A 141 -13.92 -2.40 28.28
C GLY A 141 -13.02 -1.19 28.00
N LEU A 142 -11.75 -1.43 27.61
CA LEU A 142 -10.76 -0.42 27.25
C LEU A 142 -10.25 -0.68 25.82
N ALA A 143 -9.10 -0.08 25.49
CA ALA A 143 -8.36 -0.30 24.25
C ALA A 143 -6.88 0.02 24.51
N ASP A 144 -6.00 -0.48 23.65
CA ASP A 144 -4.58 -0.14 23.51
C ASP A 144 -4.34 0.76 22.27
N PRO A 145 -4.83 2.02 22.24
CA PRO A 145 -4.86 2.82 21.03
C PRO A 145 -3.49 3.36 20.58
N TYR A 146 -3.33 3.41 19.26
CA TYR A 146 -2.26 4.12 18.55
C TYR A 146 -2.79 4.74 17.24
N VAL A 147 -2.08 5.73 16.71
CA VAL A 147 -2.48 6.45 15.50
C VAL A 147 -1.51 6.14 14.36
N LYS A 148 -2.05 5.71 13.21
CA LYS A 148 -1.34 5.55 11.94
C LYS A 148 -1.61 6.76 11.05
N LEU A 149 -0.56 7.37 10.52
CA LEU A 149 -0.62 8.46 9.55
C LEU A 149 -0.34 7.90 8.16
N HIS A 150 -1.07 8.39 7.16
CA HIS A 150 -0.84 8.04 5.77
C HIS A 150 -1.12 9.22 4.85
N LEU A 151 -0.17 9.55 3.98
CA LEU A 151 -0.33 10.60 2.98
C LEU A 151 -0.94 10.02 1.69
N LEU A 152 -2.10 10.55 1.30
CA LEU A 152 -2.83 10.16 0.09
C LEU A 152 -2.79 11.30 -0.95
N PRO A 153 -2.71 11.05 -2.28
CA PRO A 153 -2.44 9.76 -2.92
C PRO A 153 -0.97 9.33 -2.77
N GLY A 154 -0.71 8.03 -2.93
CA GLY A 154 0.61 7.40 -2.79
C GLY A 154 0.66 6.37 -1.65
N ALA A 155 0.31 5.13 -1.94
CA ALA A 155 0.37 4.01 -1.00
C ALA A 155 1.74 3.31 -1.03
N CYS A 156 2.77 3.94 -0.46
CA CYS A 156 4.04 3.25 -0.16
C CYS A 156 4.25 3.09 1.34
N LYS A 157 4.93 2.02 1.77
CA LYS A 157 5.24 1.77 3.20
C LYS A 157 6.00 2.94 3.83
N ALA A 158 6.82 3.66 3.06
CA ALA A 158 7.54 4.86 3.48
C ALA A 158 6.63 6.05 3.85
N ASN A 159 5.38 6.08 3.36
CA ASN A 159 4.40 7.11 3.69
C ASN A 159 3.62 6.81 4.99
N LYS A 160 3.94 5.74 5.72
CA LYS A 160 3.26 5.37 6.95
C LYS A 160 4.10 5.77 8.16
N LEU A 161 3.54 6.60 9.02
CA LEU A 161 4.10 6.88 10.35
C LEU A 161 3.11 6.35 11.40
N LYS A 162 3.61 5.99 12.59
CA LYS A 162 2.81 5.42 13.67
C LYS A 162 3.27 6.05 15.00
N THR A 163 2.31 6.38 15.87
CA THR A 163 2.61 6.75 17.27
C THR A 163 2.91 5.53 18.11
N LYS A 164 3.46 5.76 19.30
CA LYS A 164 3.46 4.77 20.37
C LYS A 164 2.04 4.35 20.74
N THR A 165 1.93 3.13 21.23
CA THR A 165 0.70 2.58 21.77
C THR A 165 0.54 2.99 23.23
N VAL A 166 -0.61 3.54 23.58
CA VAL A 166 -0.99 3.81 24.97
C VAL A 166 -1.89 2.67 25.40
N ARG A 167 -1.57 2.00 26.51
CA ARG A 167 -2.32 0.81 26.93
C ARG A 167 -3.54 1.14 27.78
N ASN A 168 -4.59 0.34 27.66
CA ASN A 168 -5.77 0.31 28.52
C ASN A 168 -6.38 1.71 28.73
N SER A 169 -6.65 2.45 27.65
CA SER A 169 -7.16 3.82 27.73
C SER A 169 -8.08 4.19 26.58
N LEU A 170 -9.26 4.70 26.91
CA LEU A 170 -10.19 5.33 25.97
C LEU A 170 -9.92 6.83 25.78
N ASN A 171 -8.99 7.39 26.55
CA ASN A 171 -8.60 8.80 26.51
C ASN A 171 -7.08 8.95 26.44
N PRO A 172 -6.42 8.34 25.43
CA PRO A 172 -4.97 8.32 25.34
C PRO A 172 -4.41 9.73 25.08
N VAL A 173 -3.23 9.99 25.66
CA VAL A 173 -2.43 11.20 25.40
C VAL A 173 -1.08 10.74 24.87
N TRP A 174 -0.80 11.07 23.61
CA TRP A 174 0.46 10.71 22.94
C TRP A 174 1.49 11.82 23.01
N ASN A 175 1.09 13.07 22.75
CA ASN A 175 1.99 14.23 22.59
C ASN A 175 3.22 13.90 21.75
N GLU A 176 3.01 13.21 20.63
CA GLU A 176 4.06 12.66 19.78
C GLU A 176 4.07 13.35 18.42
N THR A 177 5.25 13.82 18.00
CA THR A 177 5.43 14.47 16.68
C THR A 177 6.03 13.49 15.69
N LEU A 178 5.26 13.19 14.65
CA LEU A 178 5.66 12.38 13.50
C LEU A 178 5.96 13.32 12.33
N THR A 179 7.11 13.19 11.69
CA THR A 179 7.56 14.13 10.65
C THR A 179 7.73 13.43 9.31
N TYR A 180 7.07 13.96 8.27
CA TYR A 180 7.38 13.63 6.89
C TYR A 180 8.43 14.61 6.36
N ILE A 181 9.46 14.09 5.70
CA ILE A 181 10.54 14.88 5.09
C ILE A 181 10.38 14.82 3.57
N GLY A 182 10.64 15.93 2.88
CA GLY A 182 10.56 16.01 1.42
C GLY A 182 9.13 16.24 0.88
N ILE A 183 8.25 16.84 1.69
CA ILE A 183 6.92 17.26 1.27
C ILE A 183 7.03 18.59 0.53
N THR A 184 6.72 18.58 -0.77
CA THR A 184 6.76 19.76 -1.64
C THR A 184 5.50 20.61 -1.50
N GLU A 185 5.52 21.83 -2.03
CA GLU A 185 4.31 22.67 -2.07
C GLU A 185 3.20 22.06 -2.93
N GLU A 186 3.58 21.40 -4.03
CA GLU A 186 2.64 20.67 -4.87
C GLU A 186 1.96 19.54 -4.08
N ASP A 187 2.72 18.87 -3.19
CA ASP A 187 2.16 17.86 -2.28
C ASP A 187 1.13 18.47 -1.35
N MET A 188 1.42 19.63 -0.77
CA MET A 188 0.49 20.34 0.11
C MET A 188 -0.83 20.69 -0.60
N LEU A 189 -0.81 21.00 -1.90
CA LEU A 189 -2.02 21.34 -2.65
C LEU A 189 -2.92 20.14 -2.95
N ARG A 190 -2.33 18.96 -3.20
CA ARG A 190 -3.05 17.80 -3.73
C ARG A 190 -3.23 16.65 -2.75
N LYS A 191 -2.41 16.56 -1.71
CA LYS A 191 -2.44 15.44 -0.77
C LYS A 191 -3.42 15.66 0.38
N THR A 192 -3.88 14.55 0.93
CA THR A 192 -4.71 14.43 2.12
C THR A 192 -3.97 13.56 3.13
N LEU A 193 -3.80 14.07 4.35
CA LEU A 193 -3.33 13.27 5.47
C LEU A 193 -4.51 12.49 6.03
N ARG A 194 -4.38 11.17 6.03
CA ARG A 194 -5.25 10.24 6.74
C ARG A 194 -4.64 9.92 8.09
N LEU A 195 -5.45 10.01 9.15
CA LEU A 195 -5.13 9.58 10.50
C LEU A 195 -6.09 8.45 10.87
N SER A 196 -5.56 7.27 11.15
CA SER A 196 -6.34 6.08 11.53
C SER A 196 -5.99 5.69 12.96
N VAL A 197 -6.99 5.67 13.84
CA VAL A 197 -6.86 5.18 15.20
C VAL A 197 -7.15 3.69 15.19
N CYS A 198 -6.20 2.91 15.68
CA CYS A 198 -6.29 1.45 15.77
C CYS A 198 -6.01 1.01 17.20
N ASP A 199 -6.55 -0.15 17.54
CA ASP A 199 -6.22 -0.89 18.74
C ASP A 199 -5.06 -1.86 18.47
N GLU A 200 -4.09 -1.96 19.39
CA GLU A 200 -2.95 -2.88 19.27
C GLU A 200 -3.14 -4.11 20.14
N ASP A 201 -3.55 -5.19 19.51
CA ASP A 201 -3.65 -6.48 20.15
C ASP A 201 -2.33 -7.26 20.09
N LYS A 202 -1.94 -7.86 21.22
CA LYS A 202 -0.74 -8.71 21.29
C LYS A 202 -0.96 -10.12 20.75
N LEU A 203 -2.22 -10.58 20.69
CA LEU A 203 -2.58 -11.97 20.39
C LEU A 203 -3.59 -12.10 19.24
N THR A 204 -4.31 -11.03 18.90
CA THR A 204 -5.27 -10.94 17.80
C THR A 204 -4.79 -9.95 16.72
N HIS A 205 -5.58 -9.78 15.66
CA HIS A 205 -5.28 -8.79 14.62
C HIS A 205 -5.64 -7.39 15.13
N ASN A 206 -4.76 -6.40 14.92
CA ASN A 206 -5.04 -5.01 15.29
C ASN A 206 -6.39 -4.53 14.77
N GLU A 207 -7.27 -4.08 15.67
CA GLU A 207 -8.61 -3.65 15.31
C GLU A 207 -8.66 -2.16 14.94
N PHE A 208 -9.56 -1.79 14.03
CA PHE A 208 -9.74 -0.42 13.60
C PHE A 208 -10.83 0.27 14.43
N ILE A 209 -10.49 1.41 15.04
CA ILE A 209 -11.44 2.20 15.83
C ILE A 209 -12.12 3.25 14.95
N GLY A 210 -11.34 4.08 14.26
CA GLY A 210 -11.88 5.20 13.48
C GLY A 210 -10.84 5.97 12.67
N GLU A 211 -11.30 6.75 11.69
CA GLU A 211 -10.46 7.52 10.77
C GLU A 211 -10.83 9.02 10.77
N SER A 212 -9.83 9.86 10.48
CA SER A 212 -10.02 11.26 10.09
C SER A 212 -9.16 11.60 8.88
N ARG A 213 -9.65 12.51 8.02
CA ARG A 213 -8.94 12.97 6.81
C ARG A 213 -8.82 14.49 6.77
N VAL A 214 -7.62 14.99 6.50
CA VAL A 214 -7.34 16.42 6.34
C VAL A 214 -6.61 16.68 5.03
N ALA A 215 -7.27 17.38 4.12
CA ALA A 215 -6.63 17.91 2.92
C ALA A 215 -5.53 18.91 3.33
N LEU A 216 -4.29 18.68 2.88
CA LEU A 216 -3.12 19.46 3.30
C LEU A 216 -3.20 20.93 2.87
N ARG A 217 -3.94 21.24 1.80
CA ARG A 217 -4.21 22.62 1.35
C ARG A 217 -4.84 23.51 2.42
N ARG A 218 -5.39 22.92 3.48
CA ARG A 218 -5.97 23.64 4.64
C ARG A 218 -4.90 24.13 5.63
N VAL A 219 -3.64 23.70 5.48
CA VAL A 219 -2.49 24.07 6.32
C VAL A 219 -1.68 25.13 5.58
N LYS A 220 -1.53 26.32 6.17
CA LYS A 220 -0.70 27.38 5.60
C LYS A 220 0.78 27.10 5.90
N PRO A 221 1.70 27.41 4.98
CA PRO A 221 3.14 27.29 5.24
C PRO A 221 3.55 28.06 6.50
N ASP A 222 4.46 27.47 7.26
CA ASP A 222 5.11 27.99 8.46
C ASP A 222 4.14 28.41 9.58
N GLN A 223 2.90 27.91 9.52
CA GLN A 223 1.87 28.11 10.54
C GLN A 223 1.42 26.76 11.10
N THR A 224 1.41 26.66 12.43
CA THR A 224 0.80 25.51 13.11
C THR A 224 -0.72 25.66 13.07
N LYS A 225 -1.40 24.62 12.60
CA LYS A 225 -2.86 24.51 12.60
C LYS A 225 -3.30 23.35 13.48
N ARG A 226 -4.12 23.65 14.48
CA ARG A 226 -4.72 22.67 15.38
C ARG A 226 -6.05 22.17 14.84
N PHE A 227 -6.30 20.88 15.01
CA PHE A 227 -7.50 20.18 14.60
C PHE A 227 -8.10 19.43 15.79
N TYR A 228 -9.42 19.47 15.86
CA TYR A 228 -10.24 18.71 16.80
C TYR A 228 -11.37 18.09 15.98
N ILE A 229 -11.30 16.78 15.72
CA ILE A 229 -12.16 16.11 14.74
C ILE A 229 -12.75 14.83 15.34
N CYS A 230 -14.03 14.57 15.04
CA CYS A 230 -14.70 13.31 15.36
C CYS A 230 -14.18 12.20 14.45
N LEU A 231 -13.95 11.02 15.01
CA LEU A 231 -13.57 9.85 14.24
C LEU A 231 -14.78 9.29 13.50
N GLU A 232 -14.57 8.91 12.24
CA GLU A 232 -15.60 8.37 11.37
C GLU A 232 -15.28 6.91 11.01
N HIS A 233 -16.32 6.14 10.72
CA HIS A 233 -16.15 4.83 10.10
C HIS A 233 -15.49 4.99 8.73
N PRO A 234 -14.73 3.99 8.25
CA PRO A 234 -14.24 4.03 6.89
C PRO A 234 -15.46 4.12 5.96
N PRO A 235 -15.47 5.00 4.95
CA PRO A 235 -16.58 5.04 4.02
C PRO A 235 -16.75 3.65 3.38
N PRO A 236 -17.99 3.17 3.19
CA PRO A 236 -18.24 1.86 2.60
C PRO A 236 -17.49 1.78 1.28
N VAL A 237 -16.65 0.76 1.18
CA VAL A 237 -15.69 0.59 0.10
C VAL A 237 -16.45 0.46 -1.22
N ARG A 238 -16.56 1.55 -1.98
CA ARG A 238 -16.82 1.44 -3.41
C ARG A 238 -15.60 0.74 -4.00
N HIS A 239 -15.81 -0.48 -4.50
CA HIS A 239 -14.79 -1.44 -4.94
C HIS A 239 -13.83 -0.94 -6.04
N THR A 240 -13.94 0.31 -6.47
CA THR A 240 -13.16 0.89 -7.57
C THR A 240 -11.77 1.38 -7.20
N TYR A 241 -11.40 1.48 -5.91
CA TYR A 241 -10.08 2.03 -5.50
C TYR A 241 -9.17 1.06 -4.71
N LEU A 242 -9.55 -0.21 -4.53
CA LEU A 242 -8.80 -1.17 -3.70
C LEU A 242 -8.08 -2.30 -4.44
N LEU A 243 -8.10 -2.37 -5.77
CA LEU A 243 -7.56 -3.56 -6.45
C LEU A 243 -6.10 -3.44 -6.93
N LEU A 244 -5.48 -2.26 -6.90
CA LEU A 244 -4.07 -2.10 -7.25
C LEU A 244 -3.40 -1.14 -6.26
N GLU A 245 -2.33 -1.57 -5.61
CA GLU A 245 -1.51 -0.69 -4.78
C GLU A 245 -0.92 0.40 -5.68
N GLU A 246 -1.26 1.67 -5.44
CA GLU A 246 -0.64 2.81 -6.15
C GLU A 246 0.85 2.90 -5.79
N ARG A 247 1.72 2.58 -6.74
CA ARG A 247 3.18 2.51 -6.56
C ARG A 247 3.94 3.68 -7.19
N GLY A 248 3.23 4.77 -7.42
CA GLY A 248 3.76 6.03 -7.95
C GLY A 248 2.99 6.49 -9.17
N ARG A 249 3.52 7.53 -9.84
CA ARG A 249 2.94 8.07 -11.08
C ARG A 249 4.03 8.26 -12.11
N LEU A 250 3.67 8.11 -13.39
CA LEU A 250 4.54 8.27 -14.55
C LEU A 250 3.94 9.31 -15.50
N LEU A 251 4.71 10.34 -15.86
CA LEU A 251 4.33 11.33 -16.85
C LEU A 251 4.84 10.88 -18.23
N LEU A 252 3.89 10.61 -19.12
CA LEU A 252 4.18 10.27 -20.51
C LEU A 252 3.81 11.41 -21.44
N SER A 253 4.54 11.49 -22.55
CA SER A 253 4.25 12.33 -23.70
C SER A 253 4.02 11.42 -24.91
N LEU A 254 2.90 11.55 -25.61
CA LEU A 254 2.65 10.86 -26.88
C LEU A 254 2.47 11.85 -28.02
N GLN A 255 3.05 11.53 -29.18
CA GLN A 255 2.86 12.28 -30.41
C GLN A 255 2.88 11.31 -31.60
N PHE A 256 1.85 11.34 -32.42
CA PHE A 256 1.84 10.59 -33.68
C PHE A 256 2.06 11.53 -34.86
N LEU A 257 3.11 11.25 -35.65
CA LEU A 257 3.39 11.95 -36.90
C LEU A 257 2.94 11.09 -38.07
N THR A 258 2.15 11.66 -38.97
CA THR A 258 1.88 11.02 -40.26
C THR A 258 3.08 11.18 -41.20
N PRO A 259 3.36 10.18 -42.05
CA PRO A 259 4.31 10.38 -43.14
C PRO A 259 3.90 11.60 -43.98
N PRO A 260 4.86 12.35 -44.51
CA PRO A 260 4.58 13.43 -45.45
C PRO A 260 3.80 12.91 -46.66
N ALA A 261 2.99 13.79 -47.25
CA ALA A 261 2.43 13.55 -48.57
C ALA A 261 3.57 13.41 -49.60
N GLU A 262 3.33 12.65 -50.68
CA GLU A 262 4.32 12.43 -51.73
C GLU A 262 4.96 13.75 -52.18
N GLY A 263 6.28 13.89 -51.98
CA GLY A 263 7.05 15.07 -52.38
C GLY A 263 7.82 15.80 -51.27
N GLU A 264 7.55 15.55 -49.98
CA GLU A 264 8.36 16.09 -48.88
C GLU A 264 9.34 15.01 -48.34
N GLU A 265 10.59 15.08 -48.78
CA GLU A 265 11.65 14.21 -48.26
C GLU A 265 12.04 14.59 -46.83
N GLY A 266 12.07 13.60 -45.92
CA GLY A 266 12.83 13.71 -44.67
C GLY A 266 12.10 13.37 -43.36
N ARG A 267 10.76 13.27 -43.33
CA ARG A 267 10.03 12.94 -42.09
C ARG A 267 9.45 11.52 -42.15
N ARG A 268 9.89 10.64 -41.27
CA ARG A 268 9.27 9.31 -41.11
C ARG A 268 8.07 9.42 -40.20
N GLY A 269 6.93 8.89 -40.63
CA GLY A 269 5.74 8.80 -39.80
C GLY A 269 5.90 7.74 -38.71
N GLY A 270 5.29 7.95 -37.56
CA GLY A 270 5.39 7.02 -36.45
C GLY A 270 4.94 7.61 -35.11
N LEU A 271 5.01 6.77 -34.09
CA LEU A 271 4.68 7.13 -32.71
C LEU A 271 5.95 7.54 -31.96
N TYR A 272 5.92 8.74 -31.40
CA TYR A 272 6.91 9.22 -30.43
C TYR A 272 6.35 9.02 -29.02
N VAL A 273 7.16 8.41 -28.17
CA VAL A 273 6.86 8.14 -26.76
C VAL A 273 7.93 8.80 -25.90
N GLY A 274 7.58 9.91 -25.26
CA GLY A 274 8.40 10.58 -24.27
C GLY A 274 8.15 10.03 -22.88
N VAL A 275 9.20 9.53 -22.23
CA VAL A 275 9.23 9.21 -20.80
C VAL A 275 9.83 10.42 -20.09
N LEU A 276 8.97 11.26 -19.52
CA LEU A 276 9.40 12.55 -18.96
C LEU A 276 9.93 12.37 -17.54
N ARG A 277 9.07 11.95 -16.60
CA ARG A 277 9.44 11.78 -15.19
C ARG A 277 8.48 10.85 -14.45
N CYS A 278 8.92 10.32 -13.33
CA CYS A 278 8.05 9.70 -12.34
C CYS A 278 7.95 10.55 -11.08
N ALA A 279 6.90 10.32 -10.29
CA ALA A 279 6.72 10.97 -9.00
C ALA A 279 6.17 9.99 -7.96
N HIS A 280 6.73 10.04 -6.75
CA HIS A 280 6.34 9.24 -5.59
C HIS A 280 6.35 7.73 -5.85
N LEU A 281 7.40 7.24 -6.51
CA LEU A 281 7.58 5.80 -6.70
C LEU A 281 7.61 5.08 -5.36
N ALA A 282 7.17 3.81 -5.36
CA ALA A 282 7.39 2.93 -4.22
C ALA A 282 8.89 2.67 -4.05
N ALA A 283 9.38 2.77 -2.81
CA ALA A 283 10.74 2.35 -2.46
C ALA A 283 10.79 0.83 -2.38
N MET A 284 11.62 0.20 -3.23
CA MET A 284 11.84 -1.25 -3.20
C MET A 284 13.11 -1.62 -2.44
N ASP A 285 14.08 -0.71 -2.36
CA ASP A 285 15.30 -0.91 -1.59
C ASP A 285 15.07 -0.78 -0.07
N VAL A 286 15.90 -1.50 0.68
CA VAL A 286 16.03 -1.37 2.15
C VAL A 286 16.45 0.04 2.59
N ASN A 287 17.07 0.82 1.70
CA ASN A 287 17.54 2.18 1.97
C ASN A 287 16.39 3.22 1.93
N GLY A 288 15.16 2.81 1.59
CA GLY A 288 13.99 3.68 1.50
C GLY A 288 13.86 4.45 0.18
N PHE A 289 14.65 4.11 -0.84
CA PHE A 289 14.61 4.67 -2.19
C PHE A 289 14.44 3.54 -3.24
N SER A 290 14.60 3.90 -4.50
CA SER A 290 14.73 3.01 -5.64
C SER A 290 15.78 3.58 -6.62
N ASP A 291 16.30 2.73 -7.48
CA ASP A 291 17.11 3.03 -8.67
C ASP A 291 16.24 2.87 -9.94
N PRO A 292 15.23 3.74 -10.16
CA PRO A 292 14.23 3.53 -11.20
C PRO A 292 14.76 3.59 -12.63
N TYR A 293 14.19 2.73 -13.48
CA TYR A 293 14.25 2.81 -14.93
C TYR A 293 12.95 2.34 -15.58
N VAL A 294 12.69 2.79 -16.80
CA VAL A 294 11.45 2.49 -17.54
C VAL A 294 11.74 1.58 -18.72
N LYS A 295 10.88 0.58 -18.96
CA LYS A 295 10.86 -0.23 -20.18
C LYS A 295 9.57 0.05 -20.94
N ILE A 296 9.67 0.12 -22.26
CA ILE A 296 8.56 0.43 -23.17
C ILE A 296 8.46 -0.67 -24.22
N TYR A 297 7.26 -1.16 -24.48
CA TYR A 297 6.97 -2.16 -25.49
C TYR A 297 5.73 -1.76 -26.29
N LEU A 298 5.74 -2.04 -27.59
CA LEU A 298 4.57 -1.90 -28.45
C LEU A 298 4.06 -3.30 -28.82
N LYS A 299 3.03 -3.77 -28.10
CA LYS A 299 2.46 -5.12 -28.24
C LYS A 299 1.28 -5.14 -29.21
N PRO A 300 1.02 -6.24 -29.95
CA PRO A 300 1.86 -7.45 -30.03
C PRO A 300 3.19 -7.17 -30.74
N ASP A 301 4.29 -7.59 -30.12
CA ASP A 301 5.66 -7.41 -30.61
C ASP A 301 6.16 -8.68 -31.32
N VAL A 302 5.55 -8.97 -32.48
CA VAL A 302 5.84 -10.18 -33.26
C VAL A 302 7.32 -10.30 -33.61
N LYS A 303 7.99 -9.17 -33.84
CA LYS A 303 9.41 -9.12 -34.24
C LYS A 303 10.39 -9.02 -33.06
N LYS A 304 9.90 -8.92 -31.81
CA LYS A 304 10.71 -8.70 -30.58
C LYS A 304 11.66 -7.50 -30.68
N LYS A 305 11.25 -6.45 -31.39
CA LYS A 305 12.07 -5.26 -31.67
C LYS A 305 11.49 -3.98 -31.07
N SER A 306 10.34 -4.06 -30.38
CA SER A 306 9.68 -2.88 -29.83
C SER A 306 10.22 -2.44 -28.46
N LYS A 307 11.16 -3.19 -27.89
CA LYS A 307 11.68 -2.91 -26.55
C LYS A 307 12.58 -1.69 -26.57
N HIS A 308 12.20 -0.66 -25.82
CA HIS A 308 13.07 0.42 -25.40
C HIS A 308 13.23 0.44 -23.88
N LYS A 309 14.32 1.07 -23.41
CA LYS A 309 14.61 1.24 -21.99
C LYS A 309 15.32 2.58 -21.77
N THR A 310 14.98 3.26 -20.69
CA THR A 310 15.66 4.48 -20.22
C THR A 310 16.96 4.18 -19.49
N ALA A 311 17.74 5.23 -19.23
CA ALA A 311 18.78 5.20 -18.22
C ALA A 311 18.22 4.84 -16.83
N VAL A 312 19.10 4.34 -15.96
CA VAL A 312 18.82 4.09 -14.54
C VAL A 312 19.21 5.33 -13.76
N ILE A 313 18.29 5.90 -12.98
CA ILE A 313 18.57 7.03 -12.10
C ILE A 313 18.60 6.51 -10.68
N LYS A 314 19.73 6.68 -10.00
CA LYS A 314 19.94 6.05 -8.69
C LYS A 314 19.29 6.83 -7.54
N LYS A 315 18.85 6.10 -6.52
CA LYS A 315 18.45 6.57 -5.19
C LYS A 315 17.46 7.73 -5.25
N THR A 316 16.37 7.55 -5.98
CA THR A 316 15.32 8.56 -6.12
C THR A 316 13.93 7.93 -6.28
N LEU A 317 12.93 8.60 -5.72
CA LEU A 317 11.52 8.26 -5.93
C LEU A 317 10.82 9.24 -6.89
N ASN A 318 11.56 10.21 -7.42
CA ASN A 318 11.08 11.23 -8.37
C ASN A 318 12.09 11.40 -9.53
N PRO A 319 12.37 10.34 -10.31
CA PRO A 319 13.32 10.41 -11.42
C PRO A 319 12.81 11.29 -12.56
N GLU A 320 13.69 12.08 -13.16
CA GLU A 320 13.45 12.81 -14.41
C GLU A 320 14.30 12.19 -15.51
N PHE A 321 13.64 11.54 -16.48
CA PHE A 321 14.31 10.86 -17.59
C PHE A 321 14.46 11.80 -18.79
N ASN A 322 13.36 12.47 -19.18
CA ASN A 322 13.28 13.31 -20.37
C ASN A 322 13.81 12.60 -21.64
N GLU A 323 13.53 11.30 -21.77
CA GLU A 323 13.96 10.47 -22.89
C GLU A 323 12.80 10.23 -23.86
N GLU A 324 13.08 10.25 -25.17
CA GLU A 324 12.09 10.03 -26.22
C GLU A 324 12.45 8.82 -27.08
N PHE A 325 11.44 8.01 -27.39
CA PHE A 325 11.58 6.79 -28.17
C PHE A 325 10.64 6.85 -29.37
N PHE A 326 11.11 6.33 -30.51
CA PHE A 326 10.38 6.38 -31.78
C PHE A 326 10.04 4.98 -32.29
N TYR A 327 8.77 4.80 -32.65
CA TYR A 327 8.27 3.61 -33.31
C TYR A 327 7.83 3.95 -34.74
N GLU A 328 8.50 3.36 -35.72
CA GLU A 328 8.09 3.42 -37.12
C GLU A 328 6.88 2.51 -37.33
N ILE A 329 5.67 3.09 -37.35
CA ILE A 329 4.41 2.38 -37.45
C ILE A 329 3.34 3.23 -38.14
N SER A 330 2.51 2.59 -38.97
CA SER A 330 1.37 3.24 -39.62
C SER A 330 0.20 3.46 -38.65
N LEU A 331 -0.67 4.43 -38.93
CA LEU A 331 -1.84 4.69 -38.07
C LEU A 331 -2.77 3.47 -38.01
N SER A 332 -2.96 2.79 -39.14
CA SER A 332 -3.81 1.60 -39.26
C SER A 332 -3.30 0.45 -38.38
N GLU A 333 -1.98 0.27 -38.29
CA GLU A 333 -1.39 -0.72 -37.38
C GLU A 333 -1.45 -0.27 -35.92
N LEU A 334 -1.19 1.00 -35.66
CA LEU A 334 -1.12 1.56 -34.31
C LEU A 334 -2.43 1.40 -33.52
N VAL A 335 -3.58 1.51 -34.18
CA VAL A 335 -4.92 1.31 -33.56
C VAL A 335 -5.06 -0.08 -32.93
N HIS A 336 -4.35 -1.08 -33.47
CA HIS A 336 -4.37 -2.47 -33.01
C HIS A 336 -3.20 -2.79 -32.06
N LYS A 337 -2.42 -1.79 -31.65
CA LYS A 337 -1.32 -1.96 -30.70
C LYS A 337 -1.72 -1.53 -29.29
N THR A 338 -1.02 -2.11 -28.33
CA THR A 338 -0.99 -1.71 -26.93
C THR A 338 0.41 -1.24 -26.58
N LEU A 339 0.54 0.02 -26.18
CA LEU A 339 1.76 0.56 -25.62
C LEU A 339 1.83 0.19 -24.14
N GLU A 340 2.76 -0.68 -23.79
CA GLU A 340 3.03 -1.09 -22.42
C GLU A 340 4.25 -0.35 -21.90
N VAL A 341 4.09 0.36 -20.77
CA VAL A 341 5.15 1.11 -20.11
C VAL A 341 5.28 0.64 -18.67
N THR A 342 6.47 0.15 -18.31
CA THR A 342 6.73 -0.46 -16.99
C THR A 342 7.92 0.20 -16.31
N VAL A 343 7.78 0.48 -15.02
CA VAL A 343 8.80 1.07 -14.17
C VAL A 343 9.35 -0.01 -13.24
N TRP A 344 10.68 -0.05 -13.14
CA TRP A 344 11.43 -1.09 -12.45
C TRP A 344 12.47 -0.45 -11.55
N ASP A 345 12.76 -1.08 -10.43
CA ASP A 345 13.93 -0.81 -9.62
C ASP A 345 15.13 -1.61 -10.15
N TYR A 346 16.32 -1.01 -10.17
CA TYR A 346 17.54 -1.71 -10.58
C TYR A 346 18.33 -2.16 -9.36
N ASP A 347 18.46 -3.48 -9.20
CA ASP A 347 19.20 -4.07 -8.09
C ASP A 347 20.57 -4.59 -8.54
N LEU A 348 21.63 -4.12 -7.88
CA LEU A 348 22.96 -4.64 -8.16
C LEU A 348 23.11 -6.07 -7.59
N GLY A 349 23.19 -7.05 -8.50
CA GLY A 349 23.44 -8.46 -8.13
C GLY A 349 22.21 -9.24 -7.68
N ARG A 350 21.00 -8.70 -7.86
CA ARG A 350 19.72 -9.39 -7.66
C ARG A 350 18.82 -9.20 -8.88
N SER A 351 17.66 -9.86 -8.89
CA SER A 351 16.61 -9.57 -9.86
C SER A 351 16.01 -8.20 -9.59
N ASN A 352 15.87 -7.41 -10.65
CA ASN A 352 15.23 -6.08 -10.60
C ASN A 352 13.76 -6.17 -10.14
N ASP A 353 13.39 -5.35 -9.17
CA ASP A 353 12.02 -5.30 -8.65
C ASP A 353 11.05 -4.53 -9.56
N PHE A 354 9.83 -5.06 -9.72
CA PHE A 354 8.77 -4.37 -10.44
C PHE A 354 8.11 -3.32 -9.55
N ILE A 355 8.13 -2.06 -9.97
CA ILE A 355 7.48 -0.96 -9.25
C ILE A 355 6.04 -0.84 -9.72
N GLY A 356 5.82 -0.75 -11.03
CA GLY A 356 4.47 -0.71 -11.58
C GLY A 356 4.43 -0.39 -13.06
N GLY A 357 3.26 -0.43 -13.68
CA GLY A 357 3.14 -0.14 -15.11
C GLY A 357 1.77 0.37 -15.53
N VAL A 358 1.70 0.77 -16.80
CA VAL A 358 0.49 1.23 -17.47
C VAL A 358 0.44 0.68 -18.89
N CYS A 359 -0.75 0.34 -19.35
CA CYS A 359 -1.04 -0.05 -20.73
C CYS A 359 -1.92 1.02 -21.39
N LEU A 360 -1.56 1.48 -22.59
CA LEU A 360 -2.34 2.41 -23.39
C LEU A 360 -2.74 1.75 -24.69
N SER A 361 -4.04 1.68 -24.95
CA SER A 361 -4.63 1.11 -26.17
C SER A 361 -6.07 1.59 -26.34
N CYS A 362 -6.74 1.15 -27.40
CA CYS A 362 -8.18 1.38 -27.60
C CYS A 362 -9.07 0.50 -26.70
N HIS A 363 -8.49 -0.51 -26.02
CA HIS A 363 -9.22 -1.49 -25.20
C HIS A 363 -9.14 -1.22 -23.69
N VAL A 364 -8.30 -0.29 -23.26
CA VAL A 364 -8.23 0.14 -21.85
C VAL A 364 -9.29 1.21 -21.55
N GLN A 365 -9.48 1.53 -20.27
CA GLN A 365 -10.42 2.57 -19.83
C GLN A 365 -9.69 3.74 -19.14
N GLY A 366 -10.43 4.81 -18.84
CA GLY A 366 -9.93 5.92 -18.04
C GLY A 366 -8.86 6.78 -18.74
N ASP A 367 -7.89 7.26 -17.97
CA ASP A 367 -6.86 8.20 -18.43
C ASP A 367 -5.94 7.62 -19.51
N ALA A 368 -5.69 6.32 -19.46
CA ALA A 368 -4.91 5.61 -20.46
C ALA A 368 -5.58 5.64 -21.84
N LEU A 369 -6.89 5.35 -21.90
CA LEU A 369 -7.68 5.45 -23.13
C LEU A 369 -7.72 6.87 -23.66
N ARG A 370 -7.97 7.84 -22.77
CA ARG A 370 -8.02 9.25 -23.13
C ARG A 370 -6.69 9.69 -23.75
N HIS A 371 -5.56 9.28 -23.18
CA HIS A 371 -4.24 9.66 -23.70
C HIS A 371 -3.96 9.04 -25.06
N TRP A 372 -4.29 7.76 -25.20
CA TRP A 372 -4.18 7.07 -26.48
C TRP A 372 -5.02 7.75 -27.56
N MET A 373 -6.29 8.01 -27.27
CA MET A 373 -7.22 8.65 -28.20
C MET A 373 -6.83 10.08 -28.56
N ASP A 374 -6.36 10.87 -27.60
CA ASP A 374 -5.91 12.25 -27.86
C ASP A 374 -4.69 12.27 -28.79
N CYS A 375 -3.75 11.34 -28.59
CA CYS A 375 -2.59 11.18 -29.48
C CYS A 375 -3.01 10.81 -30.92
N LEU A 376 -4.00 9.93 -31.08
CA LEU A 376 -4.46 9.48 -32.39
C LEU A 376 -5.29 10.53 -33.14
N ARG A 377 -6.09 11.33 -32.41
CA ARG A 377 -6.93 12.39 -32.98
C ARG A 377 -6.13 13.65 -33.31
N ASN A 378 -5.23 14.07 -32.42
CA ASN A 378 -4.48 15.32 -32.56
C ASN A 378 -3.16 15.08 -33.28
N LYS A 379 -3.23 14.70 -34.55
CA LYS A 379 -2.05 14.40 -35.40
C LYS A 379 -1.05 15.56 -35.36
N GLY A 380 0.22 15.26 -35.12
CA GLY A 380 1.28 16.27 -35.06
C GLY A 380 1.38 17.02 -33.72
N GLN A 381 0.41 16.91 -32.82
CA GLN A 381 0.48 17.53 -31.50
C GLN A 381 1.01 16.56 -30.45
N ARG A 382 1.83 17.10 -29.54
CA ARG A 382 2.31 16.39 -28.36
C ARG A 382 1.26 16.49 -27.26
N VAL A 383 0.87 15.34 -26.71
CA VAL A 383 -0.06 15.25 -25.60
C VAL A 383 0.69 14.67 -24.41
N GLU A 384 0.58 15.31 -23.25
CA GLU A 384 1.21 14.86 -22.01
C GLU A 384 0.15 14.47 -20.98
N ARG A 385 0.36 13.36 -20.27
CA ARG A 385 -0.55 12.94 -19.20
C ARG A 385 0.14 12.07 -18.16
N TRP A 386 -0.23 12.31 -16.91
CA TRP A 386 0.11 11.46 -15.78
C TRP A 386 -0.69 10.18 -15.78
N HIS A 387 -0.02 9.07 -15.50
CA HIS A 387 -0.63 7.77 -15.26
C HIS A 387 -0.24 7.26 -13.87
N ILE A 388 -1.19 6.63 -13.20
CA ILE A 388 -0.96 5.98 -11.91
C ILE A 388 -0.33 4.62 -12.19
N LEU A 389 0.75 4.31 -11.47
CA LEU A 389 1.44 3.04 -11.56
C LEU A 389 0.81 2.05 -10.60
N ALA A 390 0.51 0.88 -11.15
CA ALA A 390 -0.17 -0.20 -10.47
C ALA A 390 0.80 -1.39 -10.27
N ASN A 391 0.65 -2.13 -9.18
CA ASN A 391 1.50 -3.29 -8.84
C ASN A 391 1.35 -4.48 -9.79
N GLU A 392 0.35 -4.45 -10.66
CA GLU A 392 0.17 -5.38 -11.77
C GLU A 392 -0.20 -4.60 -13.02
N LEU A 393 0.18 -5.10 -14.20
CA LEU A 393 -0.30 -4.55 -15.45
C LEU A 393 -1.78 -4.91 -15.63
N PRO A 394 -2.65 -3.97 -16.06
CA PRO A 394 -4.02 -4.29 -16.41
C PRO A 394 -4.00 -5.45 -17.42
N GLN A 395 -4.62 -6.59 -17.07
CA GLN A 395 -4.71 -7.71 -17.99
C GLN A 395 -5.40 -7.22 -19.26
N THR A 396 -4.69 -7.26 -20.38
CA THR A 396 -5.33 -7.12 -21.70
C THR A 396 -6.20 -8.35 -21.84
N THR A 397 -7.51 -8.21 -21.63
CA THR A 397 -8.50 -9.25 -21.96
C THR A 397 -8.49 -9.43 -23.47
N CYS A 398 -7.52 -10.19 -23.98
CA CYS A 398 -7.61 -10.80 -25.29
C CYS A 398 -8.46 -12.05 -25.05
N HIS A 399 -9.75 -11.97 -25.35
CA HIS A 399 -10.48 -13.17 -25.71
C HIS A 399 -9.88 -13.63 -27.05
N ASP A 400 -9.27 -14.82 -27.03
CA ASP A 400 -8.85 -15.56 -28.23
C ASP A 400 -10.04 -15.87 -29.15
#